data_AF-A0A0C3BLJ3-F1
#
_entry.id   AF-A0A0C3BLJ3-F1
#
_cell.length_a   1.000
_cell.length_b   1.000
_cell.length_c   1.000
_cell.angle_alpha   90.00
_cell.angle_beta   90.00
_cell.angle_gamma   90.00
#
_symmetry.space_group_name_H-M   'P 1'
#
loop_
_entity.id
_entity.type
_entity.pdbx_description
1 polymer ?
#
loop_
_entity_poly.entity_id
_entity_poly.type
_entity_poly.pdbx_seq_one_letter_code
_entity_poly.pdbx_strand_id
1 'polypeptide(L)'
;MALTFDLVVDRETARQSLRAVLHGIFFHRLFGVIKPSSIECLDVTFPAVKDENTENLVNEIVDSFLRALQSVKQGRKEGQIEVFFTEKQQKKATWFQSERTEEVPWETWLINVTVEQPQSDHDRQYLQETLSSVLSKAVMTMITYSASDRGRIVVPPISTMEGVTPFPIHTTLRIQGQVISRT
;
A
#
# COMPACT_ATOMS: atom_id res chain seq x y z
N MET A 1 3.12 7.81 12.31
CA MET A 1 4.44 7.54 11.71
C MET A 1 4.18 6.86 10.38
N ALA A 2 4.86 7.27 9.31
CA ALA A 2 4.67 6.66 8.00
C ALA A 2 5.82 5.71 7.65
N LEU A 3 5.51 4.57 7.06
CA LEU A 3 6.51 3.66 6.46
C LEU A 3 6.59 3.94 4.97
N THR A 4 7.80 4.09 4.45
CA THR A 4 8.03 4.47 3.05
C THR A 4 8.81 3.39 2.32
N PHE A 5 8.33 3.04 1.12
CA PHE A 5 8.99 2.15 0.18
C PHE A 5 9.24 2.88 -1.13
N ASP A 6 10.51 2.98 -1.53
CA ASP A 6 10.92 3.63 -2.77
C ASP A 6 11.21 2.57 -3.84
N LEU A 7 10.31 2.45 -4.82
CA LEU A 7 10.40 1.48 -5.89
C LEU A 7 10.83 2.17 -7.18
N VAL A 8 11.89 1.66 -7.80
CA VAL A 8 12.24 1.96 -9.19
C VAL A 8 11.90 0.74 -10.03
N VAL A 9 10.99 0.91 -10.97
CA VAL A 9 10.40 -0.19 -11.75
C VAL A 9 10.49 0.10 -13.24
N ASP A 10 10.45 -0.94 -14.06
CA ASP A 10 10.18 -0.80 -15.49
C ASP A 10 8.71 -1.10 -15.79
N ARG A 11 8.33 -0.99 -17.07
CA ARG A 11 6.94 -1.24 -17.50
C ARG A 11 6.47 -2.67 -17.25
N GLU A 12 7.38 -3.64 -17.23
CA GLU A 12 7.08 -5.07 -17.11
C GLU A 12 6.86 -5.45 -15.64
N THR A 13 7.70 -4.91 -14.76
CA THR A 13 7.71 -5.21 -13.32
C THR A 13 6.77 -4.34 -12.50
N ALA A 14 6.38 -3.16 -13.00
CA ALA A 14 5.58 -2.18 -12.24
C ALA A 14 4.30 -2.78 -11.66
N ARG A 15 3.46 -3.43 -12.48
CA ARG A 15 2.17 -3.97 -12.02
C ARG A 15 2.36 -5.01 -10.92
N GLN A 16 3.24 -5.97 -11.14
CA GLN A 16 3.44 -7.09 -10.21
C GLN A 16 4.06 -6.61 -8.90
N SER A 17 5.03 -5.69 -8.96
CA SER A 17 5.68 -5.11 -7.78
C SER A 17 4.69 -4.36 -6.89
N LEU A 18 3.84 -3.52 -7.50
CA LEU A 18 2.83 -2.76 -6.74
C LEU A 18 1.77 -3.68 -6.12
N ARG A 19 1.30 -4.69 -6.86
CA ARG A 19 0.38 -5.70 -6.32
C ARG A 19 1.01 -6.44 -5.14
N ALA A 20 2.26 -6.88 -5.27
CA ALA A 20 2.98 -7.59 -4.23
C ALA A 20 3.11 -6.75 -2.94
N VAL A 21 3.54 -5.50 -3.06
CA VAL A 21 3.68 -4.58 -1.91
C VAL A 21 2.33 -4.29 -1.26
N LEU A 22 1.27 -4.00 -2.02
CA LEU A 22 -0.07 -3.72 -1.47
C LEU A 22 -0.66 -4.94 -0.76
N HIS A 23 -0.56 -6.13 -1.37
CA HIS A 23 -0.99 -7.37 -0.72
C HIS A 23 -0.19 -7.67 0.55
N GLY A 24 1.13 -7.41 0.56
CA GLY A 24 1.96 -7.55 1.75
C GLY A 24 1.50 -6.63 2.89
N ILE A 25 1.22 -5.36 2.60
CA ILE A 25 0.67 -4.41 3.58
C ILE A 25 -0.66 -4.92 4.14
N PHE A 26 -1.59 -5.29 3.25
CA PHE A 26 -2.91 -5.77 3.66
C PHE A 26 -2.82 -7.08 4.45
N PHE A 27 -1.97 -8.03 4.06
CA PHE A 27 -1.78 -9.28 4.80
C PHE A 27 -1.43 -9.04 6.28
N HIS A 28 -0.64 -8.00 6.57
CA HIS A 28 -0.24 -7.66 7.94
C HIS A 28 -1.22 -6.71 8.67
N ARG A 29 -2.25 -6.20 8.00
CA ARG A 29 -3.18 -5.21 8.55
C ARG A 29 -4.67 -5.53 8.40
N LEU A 30 -4.99 -6.64 7.74
CA LEU A 30 -6.32 -7.25 7.80
C LEU A 30 -6.36 -8.18 9.02
N PHE A 31 -7.12 -7.79 10.05
CA PHE A 31 -7.17 -8.49 11.33
C PHE A 31 -8.22 -9.61 11.40
N GLY A 32 -8.99 -9.80 10.33
CA GLY A 32 -9.97 -10.87 10.24
C GLY A 32 -9.42 -12.20 9.76
N VAL A 33 -10.32 -13.17 9.59
CA VAL A 33 -9.96 -14.48 9.04
C VAL A 33 -9.67 -14.30 7.55
N ILE A 34 -8.39 -14.31 7.21
CA ILE A 34 -7.91 -14.23 5.83
C ILE A 34 -7.47 -15.61 5.33
N LYS A 35 -7.75 -15.92 4.07
CA LYS A 35 -7.16 -17.08 3.41
C LYS A 35 -5.79 -16.66 2.84
N PRO A 36 -4.68 -17.26 3.31
CA PRO A 36 -3.36 -16.90 2.80
C PRO A 36 -3.16 -17.40 1.37
N SER A 37 -2.34 -16.66 0.64
CA SER A 37 -1.80 -16.98 -0.68
C SER A 37 -0.42 -16.32 -0.84
N SER A 38 0.20 -16.43 -1.99
CA SER A 38 1.47 -15.77 -2.29
C SER A 38 1.47 -15.11 -3.66
N ILE A 39 2.30 -14.08 -3.80
CA ILE A 39 2.64 -13.45 -5.07
C ILE A 39 4.15 -13.55 -5.25
N GLU A 40 4.58 -14.21 -6.31
CA GLU A 40 5.97 -14.14 -6.76
C GLU A 40 6.17 -12.82 -7.48
N CYS A 41 7.24 -12.09 -7.15
CA CYS A 41 7.67 -10.90 -7.88
C CYS A 41 9.19 -10.87 -7.92
N LEU A 42 9.75 -11.09 -9.11
CA LEU A 42 11.18 -11.38 -9.27
C LEU A 42 11.56 -12.58 -8.37
N ASP A 43 12.65 -12.46 -7.60
CA ASP A 43 13.11 -13.51 -6.69
C ASP A 43 12.54 -13.39 -5.27
N VAL A 44 11.42 -12.67 -5.10
CA VAL A 44 10.80 -12.40 -3.80
C VAL A 44 9.36 -12.91 -3.77
N THR A 45 9.06 -13.74 -2.79
CA THR A 45 7.70 -14.22 -2.51
C THR A 45 7.04 -13.33 -1.45
N PHE A 46 5.96 -12.65 -1.83
CA PHE A 46 5.15 -11.84 -0.91
C PHE A 46 3.98 -12.64 -0.36
N PRO A 47 3.61 -12.45 0.92
CA PRO A 47 2.34 -12.95 1.41
C PRO A 47 1.19 -12.15 0.78
N ALA A 48 0.12 -12.85 0.44
CA ALA A 48 -1.06 -12.26 -0.17
C ALA A 48 -2.35 -12.79 0.44
N VAL A 49 -3.42 -12.04 0.23
CA VAL A 49 -4.74 -12.31 0.79
C VAL A 49 -5.64 -12.78 -0.35
N LYS A 50 -6.16 -14.01 -0.23
CA LYS A 50 -7.12 -14.59 -1.18
C LYS A 50 -8.54 -14.24 -0.75
N ASP A 51 -8.93 -13.01 -1.06
CA ASP A 51 -10.25 -12.41 -0.77
C ASP A 51 -10.63 -11.49 -1.94
N GLU A 52 -11.84 -11.66 -2.47
CA GLU A 52 -12.28 -10.97 -3.69
C GLU A 52 -12.30 -9.44 -3.52
N ASN A 53 -12.77 -8.95 -2.38
CA ASN A 53 -12.82 -7.50 -2.13
C ASN A 53 -11.42 -6.91 -2.04
N THR A 54 -10.51 -7.61 -1.37
CA THR A 54 -9.10 -7.20 -1.27
C THR A 54 -8.40 -7.24 -2.62
N GLU A 55 -8.62 -8.29 -3.41
CA GLU A 55 -8.06 -8.42 -4.77
C GLU A 55 -8.57 -7.31 -5.69
N ASN A 56 -9.87 -7.01 -5.65
CA ASN A 56 -10.47 -5.91 -6.42
C ASN A 56 -9.90 -4.56 -6.00
N LEU A 57 -9.81 -4.27 -4.70
CA LEU A 57 -9.22 -3.04 -4.18
C LEU A 57 -7.78 -2.86 -4.66
N VAL A 58 -6.94 -3.90 -4.55
CA VAL A 58 -5.55 -3.86 -5.04
C VAL A 58 -5.51 -3.58 -6.55
N ASN A 59 -6.32 -4.29 -7.34
CA ASN A 59 -6.34 -4.10 -8.78
C ASN A 59 -6.78 -2.68 -9.16
N GLU A 60 -7.82 -2.13 -8.51
CA GLU A 60 -8.31 -0.78 -8.74
C GLU A 60 -7.25 0.29 -8.43
N ILE A 61 -6.55 0.16 -7.29
CA ILE A 61 -5.43 1.04 -6.91
C ILE A 61 -4.34 1.00 -7.98
N VAL A 62 -3.87 -0.20 -8.34
CA VAL A 62 -2.77 -0.39 -9.29
C VAL A 62 -3.15 0.10 -10.68
N ASP A 63 -4.34 -0.23 -11.18
CA ASP A 63 -4.81 0.18 -12.49
C ASP A 63 -4.99 1.69 -12.58
N SER A 64 -5.57 2.31 -11.55
CA SER A 64 -5.77 3.75 -11.53
C SER A 64 -4.44 4.49 -11.45
N PHE A 65 -3.51 4.01 -10.62
CA PHE A 65 -2.18 4.59 -10.49
C PHE A 65 -1.37 4.48 -11.80
N LEU A 66 -1.28 3.28 -12.38
CA LEU A 66 -0.50 3.06 -13.60
C LEU A 66 -1.09 3.81 -14.80
N ARG A 67 -2.43 3.89 -14.93
CA ARG A 67 -3.08 4.69 -15.98
C ARG A 67 -2.72 6.17 -15.85
N ALA A 68 -2.79 6.72 -14.64
CA ALA A 68 -2.45 8.12 -14.43
C ALA A 68 -0.96 8.39 -14.64
N LEU A 69 -0.08 7.48 -14.22
CA LEU A 69 1.35 7.59 -14.46
C LEU A 69 1.71 7.53 -15.96
N GLN A 70 0.99 6.72 -16.74
CA GLN A 70 1.12 6.69 -18.21
C GLN A 70 0.67 7.98 -18.89
N SER A 71 -0.23 8.75 -18.27
CA SER A 71 -0.74 10.02 -18.81
C SER A 71 0.28 11.17 -18.70
N VAL A 72 1.35 11.00 -17.93
CA VAL A 72 2.44 11.97 -17.79
C VAL A 72 3.18 12.15 -19.11
N LYS A 73 3.02 13.32 -19.73
CA LYS A 73 3.63 13.67 -21.03
C LYS A 73 5.01 14.30 -20.91
N GLN A 74 5.28 15.01 -19.81
CA GLN A 74 6.52 15.76 -19.57
C GLN A 74 7.04 15.47 -18.16
N GLY A 75 8.37 15.39 -18.03
CA GLY A 75 9.04 15.09 -16.76
C GLY A 75 9.20 13.59 -16.49
N ARG A 76 9.72 13.27 -15.31
CA ARG A 76 9.88 11.89 -14.84
C ARG A 76 8.51 11.27 -14.60
N LYS A 77 8.36 9.99 -14.94
CA LYS A 77 7.17 9.19 -14.64
C LYS A 77 7.29 8.69 -13.20
N GLU A 78 7.01 9.59 -12.26
CA GLU A 78 7.04 9.30 -10.83
C GLU A 78 5.70 9.63 -10.15
N GLY A 79 5.41 8.91 -9.09
CA GLY A 79 4.20 9.08 -8.29
C GLY A 79 4.32 8.42 -6.92
N GLN A 80 3.27 8.58 -6.12
CA GLN A 80 3.16 8.01 -4.79
C GLN A 80 1.77 7.40 -4.61
N ILE A 81 1.73 6.20 -4.04
CA ILE A 81 0.53 5.57 -3.51
C ILE A 81 0.62 5.71 -1.99
N GLU A 82 -0.35 6.37 -1.40
CA GLU A 82 -0.50 6.48 0.04
C GLU A 82 -1.67 5.58 0.46
N VAL A 83 -1.41 4.61 1.34
CA VAL A 83 -2.42 3.73 1.94
C VAL A 83 -2.47 4.06 3.42
N PHE A 84 -3.65 4.36 3.97
CA PHE A 84 -3.80 4.62 5.39
C PHE A 84 -5.02 3.95 5.96
N PHE A 85 -4.86 3.51 7.20
CA PHE A 85 -5.90 2.87 7.98
C PHE A 85 -6.46 3.87 8.98
N THR A 86 -7.79 3.96 9.06
CA THR A 86 -8.47 4.88 9.98
C THR A 86 -9.18 4.14 11.10
N GLU A 87 -9.46 4.87 12.17
CA GLU A 87 -10.37 4.46 13.24
C GLU A 87 -11.55 5.42 13.26
N LYS A 88 -12.77 4.88 13.33
CA LYS A 88 -13.97 5.67 13.59
C LYS A 88 -14.05 6.00 15.07
N GLN A 89 -13.78 7.26 15.42
CA GLN A 89 -13.89 7.75 16.78
C GLN A 89 -15.21 8.50 16.96
N GLN A 90 -15.99 8.08 17.95
CA GLN A 90 -17.18 8.80 18.39
C GLN A 90 -16.76 9.87 19.40
N LYS A 91 -16.86 11.15 19.01
CA LYS A 91 -16.71 12.24 19.98
C LYS A 91 -18.00 12.38 20.78
N LYS A 92 -17.90 12.25 22.11
CA LYS A 92 -19.04 12.42 23.03
C LYS A 92 -19.71 13.76 22.77
N ALA A 93 -21.05 13.74 22.68
CA ALA A 93 -21.84 14.95 22.54
C ALA A 93 -21.48 15.91 23.68
N THR A 94 -21.02 17.10 23.31
CA THR A 94 -20.92 18.21 24.26
C THR A 94 -22.24 18.98 24.19
N TRP A 95 -22.63 19.71 25.23
CA TRP A 95 -23.96 20.34 25.38
C TRP A 95 -24.42 21.28 24.24
N PHE A 96 -23.57 21.54 23.24
CA PHE A 96 -23.88 22.29 22.02
C PHE A 96 -23.50 21.61 20.70
N GLN A 97 -23.02 20.36 20.73
CA GLN A 97 -22.51 19.69 19.54
C GLN A 97 -23.10 18.29 19.44
N SER A 98 -23.84 18.05 18.36
CA SER A 98 -24.33 16.71 18.04
C SER A 98 -23.16 15.74 17.90
N GLU A 99 -23.41 14.46 18.18
CA GLU A 99 -22.41 13.40 18.01
C GLU A 99 -21.82 13.48 16.60
N ARG A 100 -20.50 13.55 16.52
CA ARG A 100 -19.76 13.52 15.26
C ARG A 100 -18.85 12.32 15.27
N THR A 101 -19.03 11.44 14.29
CA THR A 101 -18.06 10.38 14.00
C THR A 101 -16.95 11.00 13.18
N GLU A 102 -15.72 10.87 13.65
CA GLU A 102 -14.50 11.31 12.96
C GLU A 102 -13.68 10.09 12.59
N GLU A 103 -13.07 10.08 11.41
CA GLU A 103 -12.11 9.05 11.00
C GLU A 103 -10.69 9.58 11.13
N VAL A 104 -9.91 8.95 12.00
CA VAL A 104 -8.55 9.39 12.32
C VAL A 104 -7.56 8.34 11.80
N PRO A 105 -6.58 8.72 10.96
CA PRO A 105 -5.56 7.79 10.49
C PRO A 105 -4.65 7.38 11.65
N TRP A 106 -4.51 6.08 11.88
CA TRP A 106 -3.60 5.54 12.90
C TRP A 106 -2.32 4.97 12.28
N GLU A 107 -2.33 4.65 10.99
CA GLU A 107 -1.14 4.18 10.27
C GLU A 107 -1.18 4.57 8.78
N THR A 108 0.00 4.89 8.23
CA THR A 108 0.17 5.30 6.84
C THR A 108 1.36 4.60 6.20
N TRP A 109 1.17 4.08 5.00
CA TRP A 109 2.17 3.44 4.16
C TRP A 109 2.30 4.22 2.86
N LEU A 110 3.52 4.61 2.53
CA LEU A 110 3.87 5.40 1.36
C LEU A 110 4.67 4.51 0.40
N ILE A 111 4.17 4.36 -0.83
CA ILE A 111 4.84 3.63 -1.90
C ILE A 111 5.20 4.65 -2.97
N ASN A 112 6.45 5.09 -2.97
CA ASN A 112 6.99 5.96 -4.01
C ASN A 112 7.39 5.10 -5.20
N VAL A 113 7.02 5.53 -6.39
CA VAL A 113 7.23 4.76 -7.62
C VAL A 113 7.85 5.66 -8.67
N THR A 114 9.02 5.25 -9.17
CA THR A 114 9.66 5.85 -10.33
C THR A 114 9.69 4.80 -11.45
N VAL A 115 9.13 5.14 -12.61
CA VAL A 115 9.22 4.28 -13.80
C VAL A 115 10.41 4.69 -14.64
N GLU A 116 11.33 3.75 -14.82
CA GLU A 116 12.49 3.88 -15.68
C GLU A 116 12.37 2.95 -16.89
N GLN A 117 13.00 3.33 -17.99
CA GLN A 117 13.04 2.53 -19.20
C GLN A 117 14.48 2.10 -19.44
N PRO A 118 14.84 0.83 -19.14
CA PRO A 118 16.19 0.34 -19.39
C PRO A 118 16.51 0.41 -20.90
N GLN A 119 17.74 0.82 -21.23
CA GLN A 119 18.18 1.02 -22.61
C GLN A 119 18.91 -0.20 -23.18
N SER A 120 19.35 -1.12 -22.31
CA SER A 120 19.99 -2.37 -22.66
C SER A 120 19.50 -3.51 -21.76
N ASP A 121 19.79 -4.75 -22.15
CA ASP A 121 19.46 -5.92 -21.32
C ASP A 121 20.25 -5.94 -20.00
N HIS A 122 21.48 -5.42 -20.02
CA HIS A 122 22.29 -5.24 -18.81
C HIS A 122 21.63 -4.23 -17.85
N ASP A 123 21.15 -3.09 -18.35
CA ASP A 123 20.45 -2.10 -17.51
C ASP A 123 19.16 -2.68 -16.93
N ARG A 124 18.43 -3.48 -17.71
CA ARG A 124 17.22 -4.16 -17.24
C ARG A 124 17.55 -5.14 -16.12
N GLN A 125 18.59 -5.96 -16.29
CA GLN A 125 19.02 -6.91 -15.28
C GLN A 125 19.42 -6.20 -13.98
N TYR A 126 20.25 -5.14 -14.08
CA TYR A 126 20.64 -4.34 -12.92
C TYR A 126 19.44 -3.71 -12.19
N LEU A 127 18.48 -3.17 -12.95
CA LEU A 127 17.25 -2.62 -12.40
C LEU A 127 16.43 -3.69 -11.67
N GLN A 128 16.26 -4.87 -12.25
CA GLN A 128 15.52 -5.98 -11.64
C GLN A 128 16.22 -6.52 -10.38
N GLU A 129 17.54 -6.68 -10.38
CA GLU A 129 18.30 -7.09 -9.19
C GLU A 129 18.15 -6.07 -8.06
N THR A 130 18.24 -4.78 -8.40
CA THR A 130 18.04 -3.68 -7.44
C THR A 130 16.62 -3.69 -6.88
N LEU A 131 15.61 -3.81 -7.75
CA LEU A 131 14.21 -3.89 -7.37
C LEU A 131 13.93 -5.11 -6.49
N SER A 132 14.48 -6.28 -6.81
CA SER A 132 14.39 -7.50 -6.00
C SER A 132 14.94 -7.27 -4.59
N SER A 133 16.12 -6.63 -4.47
CA SER A 133 16.69 -6.27 -3.17
C SER A 133 15.78 -5.32 -2.37
N VAL A 134 15.19 -4.32 -3.03
CA VAL A 134 14.26 -3.37 -2.41
C VAL A 134 12.99 -4.07 -1.94
N LEU A 135 12.40 -4.93 -2.78
CA LEU A 135 11.21 -5.70 -2.46
C LEU A 135 11.44 -6.66 -1.29
N SER A 136 12.58 -7.33 -1.25
CA SER A 136 12.98 -8.19 -0.12
C SER A 136 13.07 -7.40 1.19
N LYS A 137 13.71 -6.22 1.16
CA LYS A 137 13.76 -5.30 2.29
C LYS A 137 12.37 -4.81 2.69
N ALA A 138 11.48 -4.55 1.73
CA ALA A 138 10.13 -4.09 2.00
C ALA A 138 9.33 -5.17 2.77
N VAL A 139 9.33 -6.42 2.31
CA VAL A 139 8.67 -7.54 3.03
C VAL A 139 9.23 -7.69 4.44
N MET A 140 10.56 -7.71 4.58
CA MET A 140 11.19 -7.82 5.90
C MET A 140 10.84 -6.64 6.81
N THR A 141 10.73 -5.43 6.26
CA THR A 141 10.29 -4.24 7.01
C THR A 141 8.84 -4.40 7.46
N MET A 142 7.93 -4.85 6.59
CA MET A 142 6.53 -5.10 6.94
C MET A 142 6.43 -6.12 8.09
N ILE A 143 7.12 -7.25 7.99
CA ILE A 143 7.10 -8.31 9.00
C ILE A 143 7.66 -7.80 10.33
N THR A 144 8.87 -7.24 10.31
CA THR A 144 9.56 -6.80 11.54
C THR A 144 8.83 -5.65 12.23
N TYR A 145 8.33 -4.68 11.47
CA TYR A 145 7.55 -3.58 12.02
C TYR A 145 6.24 -4.08 12.64
N SER A 146 5.47 -4.86 11.90
CA SER A 146 4.16 -5.36 12.34
C SER A 146 4.25 -6.26 13.56
N ALA A 147 5.33 -7.04 13.69
CA ALA A 147 5.60 -7.88 14.86
C ALA A 147 6.17 -7.10 16.06
N SER A 148 6.72 -5.91 15.85
CA SER A 148 7.35 -5.10 16.91
C SER A 148 6.32 -4.48 17.86
N ASP A 149 6.75 -4.11 19.07
CA ASP A 149 5.92 -3.35 20.02
C ASP A 149 5.41 -2.03 19.41
N ARG A 150 6.24 -1.37 18.60
CA ARG A 150 5.88 -0.11 17.92
C ARG A 150 4.78 -0.30 16.88
N GLY A 151 4.79 -1.41 16.14
CA GLY A 151 3.75 -1.71 15.15
C GLY A 151 2.47 -2.22 15.79
N ARG A 152 2.57 -2.93 16.92
CA ARG A 152 1.39 -3.45 17.63
C ARG A 152 0.65 -2.37 18.42
N ILE A 153 1.37 -1.43 19.05
CA ILE A 153 0.76 -0.41 19.92
C ILE A 153 -0.06 0.65 19.14
N VAL A 154 0.19 0.83 17.84
CA VAL A 154 -0.56 1.79 17.02
C VAL A 154 -1.91 1.25 16.54
N VAL A 155 -2.13 -0.07 16.62
CA VAL A 155 -3.39 -0.70 16.21
C VAL A 155 -4.46 -0.37 17.27
N PRO A 156 -5.57 0.29 16.89
CA PRO A 156 -6.62 0.61 17.84
C PRO A 156 -7.33 -0.64 18.39
N PRO A 157 -8.07 -0.52 19.51
CA PRO A 157 -8.89 -1.61 20.01
C PRO A 157 -9.96 -2.03 19.00
N ILE A 158 -10.08 -3.33 18.73
CA ILE A 158 -11.12 -3.87 17.85
C ILE A 158 -12.41 -3.99 18.67
N SER A 159 -13.35 -3.08 18.43
CA SER A 159 -14.64 -3.01 19.13
C SER A 159 -15.77 -3.75 18.40
N THR A 160 -15.71 -3.81 17.07
CA THR A 160 -16.62 -4.55 16.20
C THR A 160 -15.83 -5.24 15.10
N MET A 161 -16.36 -6.34 14.56
CA MET A 161 -15.71 -7.07 13.47
C MET A 161 -16.72 -7.35 12.36
N GLU A 162 -16.53 -6.67 11.23
CA GLU A 162 -17.27 -6.88 10.00
C GLU A 162 -16.26 -7.17 8.87
N GLY A 163 -16.35 -8.34 8.25
CA GLY A 163 -15.43 -8.73 7.17
C GLY A 163 -13.98 -9.00 7.61
N VAL A 164 -13.03 -8.68 6.73
CA VAL A 164 -11.59 -9.00 6.89
C VAL A 164 -10.79 -7.93 7.65
N THR A 165 -11.35 -6.73 7.87
CA THR A 165 -10.73 -5.69 8.71
C THR A 165 -11.79 -4.84 9.40
N PRO A 166 -11.63 -4.52 10.69
CA PRO A 166 -12.50 -3.59 11.41
C PRO A 166 -12.15 -2.11 11.12
N PHE A 167 -11.01 -1.85 10.47
CA PHE A 167 -10.51 -0.51 10.19
C PHE A 167 -10.74 -0.16 8.72
N PRO A 168 -11.39 0.98 8.40
CA PRO A 168 -11.49 1.45 7.04
C PRO A 168 -10.11 1.68 6.43
N ILE A 169 -10.00 1.37 5.13
CA ILE A 169 -8.79 1.54 4.33
C ILE A 169 -9.07 2.65 3.35
N HIS A 170 -8.18 3.64 3.33
CA HIS A 170 -8.20 4.71 2.35
C HIS A 170 -6.91 4.73 1.56
N THR A 171 -7.02 5.23 0.33
CA THR A 171 -5.87 5.47 -0.52
C THR A 171 -5.90 6.86 -1.12
N THR A 172 -4.71 7.45 -1.25
CA THR A 172 -4.48 8.67 -2.02
C THR A 172 -3.42 8.39 -3.06
N LEU A 173 -3.76 8.66 -4.32
CA LEU A 173 -2.83 8.52 -5.43
C LEU A 173 -2.30 9.90 -5.81
N ARG A 174 -0.98 10.03 -5.94
CA ARG A 174 -0.33 11.28 -6.35
C ARG A 174 0.59 11.05 -7.54
N ILE A 175 0.56 11.97 -8.49
CA ILE A 175 1.45 11.99 -9.65
C ILE A 175 2.06 13.39 -9.71
N GLN A 176 3.39 13.48 -9.77
CA GLN A 176 4.10 14.78 -9.78
C GLN A 176 3.63 15.75 -8.65
N GLY A 177 3.37 15.20 -7.46
CA GLY A 177 2.89 15.94 -6.29
C GLY A 177 1.39 16.28 -6.27
N GLN A 178 0.67 16.08 -7.39
CA GLN A 178 -0.76 16.35 -7.48
C GLN A 178 -1.60 15.12 -7.11
N VAL A 179 -2.66 15.32 -6.34
CA VAL A 179 -3.62 14.26 -6.00
C VAL A 179 -4.51 13.99 -7.21
N ILE A 180 -4.52 12.73 -7.67
CA ILE A 180 -5.33 12.30 -8.80
C ILE A 180 -6.58 11.51 -8.36
N SER A 181 -6.53 10.87 -7.19
CA SER A 181 -7.60 10.03 -6.67
C SER A 181 -7.53 9.96 -5.15
N ARG A 182 -8.70 9.90 -4.51
CA ARG A 182 -8.91 9.60 -3.09
C ARG A 182 -10.10 8.66 -2.96
N THR A 183 -9.92 7.60 -2.20
CA THR A 183 -10.93 6.57 -1.90
C THR A 183 -10.78 6.20 -0.45
#